data_AF-A0A3N5GV52-F1
#
_entry.id   AF-A0A3N5GV52-F1
#
_cell.length_a   1.000
_cell.length_b   1.000
_cell.length_c   1.000
_cell.angle_alpha   90.00
_cell.angle_beta   90.00
_cell.angle_gamma   90.00
#
_symmetry.space_group_name_H-M   'P 1'
#
loop_
_entity.id
_entity.type
_entity.pdbx_description
1 polymer ?
#
loop_
_entity_poly.entity_id
_entity_poly.type
_entity_poly.pdbx_seq_one_letter_code
_entity_poly.pdbx_strand_id
1 'polypeptide(L)'
;MNGFRRPAVGVDRLLSGACRALAALSGAAQAGRPMPVGGGDSAEPADPTARQLSAALMRVNHVGEICAQALYEGQAASTADPRLASEFRDAAREEGDHLAWTRERLRELGARPSLLNPLWYGGALLLG
;
A
#
# COMPACT_ATOMS: atom_id res chain seq x y z
N MET A 1 -26.94 33.40 9.83
CA MET A 1 -26.73 32.16 10.63
C MET A 1 -25.30 31.70 10.42
N ASN A 2 -24.63 31.37 11.52
CA ASN A 2 -23.19 31.30 11.72
C ASN A 2 -22.34 30.64 10.62
N GLY A 3 -21.22 31.31 10.31
CA GLY A 3 -20.14 30.76 9.53
C GLY A 3 -19.38 29.70 10.32
N PHE A 4 -19.46 28.45 9.84
CA PHE A 4 -18.43 27.46 10.08
C PHE A 4 -17.28 27.71 9.10
N ARG A 5 -16.40 28.67 9.40
CA ARG A 5 -15.05 28.65 8.81
C ARG A 5 -14.35 27.42 9.40
N ARG A 6 -14.23 26.32 8.66
CA ARG A 6 -13.55 25.10 9.12
C ARG A 6 -12.03 25.36 9.19
N PRO A 7 -11.41 25.45 10.38
CA PRO A 7 -9.96 25.61 10.51
C PRO A 7 -9.23 24.26 10.45
N ALA A 8 -9.95 23.15 10.23
CA ALA A 8 -9.47 21.79 10.49
C ALA A 8 -8.79 21.08 9.30
N VAL A 9 -8.60 21.75 8.16
CA VAL A 9 -8.15 21.09 6.92
C VAL A 9 -6.73 20.50 7.06
N GLY A 10 -5.84 21.11 7.85
CA GLY A 10 -4.47 20.61 8.05
C GLY A 10 -4.39 19.39 8.98
N VAL A 11 -5.06 19.44 10.13
CA VAL A 11 -5.08 18.34 11.10
C VAL A 11 -5.79 17.12 10.51
N ASP A 12 -6.89 17.33 9.80
CA ASP A 12 -7.63 16.25 9.14
C ASP A 12 -6.78 15.53 8.08
N ARG A 13 -6.00 16.28 7.27
CA ARG A 13 -5.05 15.69 6.31
C ARG A 13 -3.95 14.90 7.00
N LEU A 14 -3.38 15.42 8.08
CA LEU A 14 -2.33 14.74 8.84
C LEU A 14 -2.83 13.43 9.44
N LEU A 15 -3.99 13.45 10.11
CA LEU A 15 -4.61 12.26 10.68
C LEU A 15 -4.97 11.26 9.59
N SER A 16 -5.51 11.71 8.47
CA SER A 16 -5.83 10.84 7.34
C SER A 16 -4.57 10.18 6.77
N GLY A 17 -3.47 10.92 6.61
CA GLY A 17 -2.19 10.36 6.17
C GLY A 17 -1.61 9.36 7.16
N ALA A 18 -1.67 9.65 8.45
CA ALA A 18 -1.24 8.73 9.51
C ALA A 18 -2.07 7.44 9.50
N CYS A 19 -3.40 7.54 9.34
CA CYS A 19 -4.28 6.37 9.23
C CYS A 19 -3.92 5.50 8.01
N ARG A 20 -3.63 6.10 6.86
CA ARG A 20 -3.20 5.37 5.66
C ARG A 20 -1.86 4.66 5.87
N ALA A 21 -0.89 5.33 6.49
CA ALA A 21 0.39 4.72 6.84
C ALA A 21 0.21 3.54 7.81
N LEU A 22 -0.62 3.70 8.84
CA LEU A 22 -0.93 2.63 9.80
C LEU A 22 -1.60 1.44 9.11
N ALA A 23 -2.55 1.69 8.20
CA ALA A 23 -3.21 0.62 7.44
C ALA A 23 -2.21 -0.18 6.59
N ALA A 24 -1.31 0.51 5.87
CA ALA A 24 -0.27 -0.12 5.06
C ALA A 24 0.71 -0.96 5.91
N LEU A 25 1.18 -0.40 7.03
CA LEU A 25 2.23 -1.02 7.85
C LEU A 25 1.72 -2.13 8.77
N SER A 26 0.50 -2.01 9.28
CA SER A 26 -0.14 -3.07 10.09
C SER A 26 -0.63 -4.25 9.23
N GLY A 27 -0.77 -4.03 7.92
CA GLY A 27 -1.41 -4.97 7.01
C GLY A 27 -2.92 -5.05 7.22
N ALA A 28 -3.53 -3.96 7.68
CA ALA A 28 -4.98 -3.77 7.72
C ALA A 28 -5.54 -3.21 6.39
N ALA A 29 -4.67 -2.97 5.40
CA ALA A 29 -5.06 -2.68 4.03
C ALA A 29 -5.99 -3.80 3.51
N GLN A 30 -7.17 -3.40 3.05
CA GLN A 30 -8.19 -4.28 2.51
C GLN A 30 -8.38 -3.91 1.05
N ALA A 31 -8.41 -4.92 0.18
CA ALA A 31 -8.71 -4.69 -1.22
C ALA A 31 -10.18 -4.25 -1.38
N GLY A 32 -10.41 -3.12 -2.03
CA GLY A 32 -11.73 -2.62 -2.40
C GLY A 32 -12.32 -3.32 -3.62
N ARG A 33 -11.48 -4.06 -4.37
CA ARG A 33 -11.88 -4.86 -5.54
C ARG A 33 -11.31 -6.28 -5.48
N PRO A 34 -11.94 -7.26 -6.15
CA PRO A 34 -11.39 -8.60 -6.25
C PRO A 34 -10.09 -8.61 -7.07
N MET A 35 -9.25 -9.60 -6.82
CA MET A 35 -8.05 -9.81 -7.62
C MET A 35 -8.44 -10.10 -9.08
N PRO A 36 -7.81 -9.47 -10.10
CA PRO A 36 -8.28 -9.51 -11.49
C PRO A 36 -8.25 -10.91 -12.10
N VAL A 37 -7.35 -11.76 -11.63
CA VAL A 37 -7.25 -13.16 -12.05
C VAL A 37 -8.06 -13.99 -11.06
N GLY A 38 -9.20 -14.50 -11.52
CA GLY A 38 -10.06 -15.38 -10.72
C GLY A 38 -9.30 -16.63 -10.26
N GLY A 39 -9.64 -17.14 -9.07
CA GLY A 39 -8.98 -18.25 -8.39
C GLY A 39 -9.00 -19.58 -9.14
N GLY A 40 -8.23 -19.65 -10.23
CA GLY A 40 -7.81 -20.88 -10.88
C GLY A 40 -6.48 -21.33 -10.28
N ASP A 41 -6.32 -22.64 -10.14
CA ASP A 41 -5.14 -23.33 -9.63
C ASP A 41 -3.85 -22.74 -10.22
N SER A 42 -3.27 -21.77 -9.53
CA SER A 42 -1.85 -21.52 -9.63
C SER A 42 -1.23 -22.72 -8.96
N ALA A 43 -0.85 -23.74 -9.75
CA ALA A 43 -0.21 -24.94 -9.23
C ALA A 43 0.88 -24.50 -8.24
N GLU A 44 0.62 -24.68 -6.94
CA GLU A 44 1.58 -24.27 -5.92
C GLU A 44 2.88 -25.01 -6.24
N PRO A 45 4.05 -24.34 -6.15
CA PRO A 45 5.30 -25.03 -6.40
C PRO A 45 5.39 -26.25 -5.46
N ALA A 46 5.29 -27.45 -6.04
CA ALA A 46 5.34 -28.69 -5.26
C ALA A 46 6.72 -28.88 -4.63
N ASP A 47 7.76 -28.31 -5.25
CA ASP A 47 9.11 -28.26 -4.72
C ASP A 47 9.24 -27.23 -3.58
N PRO A 48 9.69 -27.64 -2.38
CA PRO A 48 9.93 -26.73 -1.26
C PRO A 48 10.90 -25.58 -1.59
N THR A 49 11.90 -25.81 -2.44
CA THR A 49 12.88 -24.77 -2.81
C THR A 49 12.22 -23.68 -3.65
N ALA A 50 11.45 -24.08 -4.67
CA ALA A 50 10.66 -23.17 -5.48
C ALA A 50 9.63 -22.38 -4.65
N ARG A 51 8.99 -23.00 -3.65
CA ARG A 51 8.08 -22.30 -2.72
C ARG A 51 8.81 -21.23 -1.89
N GLN A 52 9.99 -21.54 -1.36
CA GLN A 52 10.82 -20.57 -0.61
C GLN A 52 11.27 -19.40 -1.48
N LEU A 53 11.68 -19.68 -2.73
CA LEU A 53 12.04 -18.64 -3.69
C LEU A 53 10.83 -17.75 -4.03
N SER A 54 9.68 -18.35 -4.30
CA SER A 54 8.42 -17.62 -4.56
C SER A 54 8.07 -16.71 -3.37
N ALA A 55 8.21 -17.20 -2.13
CA ALA A 55 8.00 -16.40 -0.93
C ALA A 55 8.98 -15.22 -0.81
N ALA A 56 10.25 -15.41 -1.20
CA ALA A 56 11.24 -14.34 -1.20
C ALA A 56 10.90 -13.25 -2.23
N LEU A 57 10.56 -13.65 -3.45
CA LEU A 57 10.16 -12.73 -4.53
C LEU A 57 8.85 -11.99 -4.19
N MET A 58 7.86 -12.69 -3.64
CA MET A 58 6.60 -12.06 -3.22
C MET A 58 6.81 -11.03 -2.12
N ARG A 59 7.82 -11.22 -1.25
CA ARG A 59 8.17 -10.21 -0.24
C ARG A 59 8.74 -8.95 -0.86
N VAL A 60 9.48 -9.07 -1.97
CA VAL A 60 9.97 -7.93 -2.75
C VAL A 60 8.80 -7.20 -3.39
N ASN A 61 7.87 -7.92 -4.03
CA ASN A 61 6.65 -7.32 -4.60
C ASN A 61 5.86 -6.58 -3.53
N HIS A 62 5.60 -7.21 -2.38
CA HIS A 62 4.89 -6.60 -1.27
C HIS A 62 5.56 -5.30 -0.76
N VAL A 63 6.88 -5.25 -0.68
CA VAL A 63 7.61 -4.02 -0.35
C VAL A 63 7.46 -2.97 -1.46
N GLY A 64 7.45 -3.40 -2.72
CA GLY A 64 7.16 -2.56 -3.88
C GLY A 64 5.82 -1.83 -3.74
N GLU A 65 4.74 -2.56 -3.40
CA GLU A 65 3.41 -1.96 -3.21
C GLU A 65 3.39 -0.94 -2.06
N ILE A 66 4.10 -1.23 -0.95
CA ILE A 66 4.26 -0.29 0.17
C ILE A 66 4.96 1.00 -0.27
N CYS A 67 6.05 0.86 -1.03
CA CYS A 67 6.80 2.00 -1.55
C CYS A 67 5.99 2.81 -2.55
N ALA A 68 5.30 2.17 -3.49
CA ALA A 68 4.49 2.84 -4.51
C ALA A 68 3.36 3.64 -3.85
N GLN A 69 2.61 3.03 -2.94
CA GLN A 69 1.57 3.72 -2.18
C GLN A 69 2.13 4.95 -1.43
N ALA A 70 3.24 4.79 -0.70
CA ALA A 70 3.85 5.87 0.07
C ALA A 70 4.38 7.00 -0.83
N LEU A 71 5.00 6.66 -1.96
CA LEU A 71 5.50 7.63 -2.94
C LEU A 71 4.37 8.47 -3.50
N TYR A 72 3.26 7.85 -3.93
CA TYR A 72 2.11 8.58 -4.45
C TYR A 72 1.46 9.48 -3.39
N GLU A 73 1.40 9.04 -2.13
CA GLU A 73 0.93 9.88 -1.02
C GLU A 73 1.84 11.10 -0.79
N GLY A 74 3.15 10.95 -0.91
CA GLY A 74 4.13 12.03 -0.84
C GLY A 74 3.91 13.04 -1.97
N GLN A 75 3.83 12.55 -3.20
CA GLN A 75 3.59 13.35 -4.41
C GLN A 75 2.25 14.09 -4.35
N ALA A 76 1.21 13.45 -3.81
CA ALA A 76 -0.10 14.07 -3.61
C ALA A 76 -0.07 15.20 -2.56
N ALA A 77 0.83 15.13 -1.59
CA ALA A 77 1.01 16.14 -0.55
C ALA A 77 1.93 17.29 -0.99
N SER A 78 2.87 17.03 -1.91
CA SER A 78 3.88 17.99 -2.36
C SER A 78 3.44 18.80 -3.60
N THR A 79 2.56 18.25 -4.45
CA THR A 79 2.11 18.93 -5.68
C THR A 79 1.17 20.11 -5.41
N ALA A 80 1.31 21.18 -6.21
CA ALA A 80 0.42 22.34 -6.19
C ALA A 80 -0.82 22.17 -7.09
N ASP A 81 -0.81 21.20 -8.02
CA ASP A 81 -1.94 20.93 -8.93
C ASP A 81 -2.97 20.02 -8.22
N PRO A 82 -4.20 20.52 -7.93
CA PRO A 82 -5.22 19.75 -7.23
C PRO A 82 -5.72 18.53 -8.03
N ARG A 83 -5.67 18.57 -9.37
CA ARG A 83 -6.04 17.43 -10.22
C ARG A 83 -4.98 16.34 -10.10
N LEU A 84 -3.72 16.69 -10.25
CA LEU A 84 -2.61 15.75 -10.12
C LEU A 84 -2.56 15.14 -8.71
N ALA A 85 -2.83 15.93 -7.67
CA ALA A 85 -2.96 15.43 -6.30
C ALA A 85 -4.08 14.38 -6.16
N SER A 86 -5.16 14.52 -6.93
CA SER A 86 -6.24 13.52 -6.94
C SER A 86 -5.79 12.24 -7.64
N GLU A 87 -5.15 12.35 -8.81
CA GLU A 87 -4.64 11.21 -9.56
C GLU A 87 -3.65 10.38 -8.73
N PHE A 88 -2.72 11.03 -8.01
CA PHE A 88 -1.81 10.33 -7.10
C PHE A 88 -2.53 9.63 -5.95
N ARG A 89 -3.57 10.25 -5.37
CA ARG A 89 -4.38 9.58 -4.34
C ARG A 89 -5.17 8.41 -4.89
N ASP A 90 -5.55 8.45 -6.16
CA ASP A 90 -6.25 7.35 -6.83
C ASP A 90 -5.29 6.19 -7.06
N ALA A 91 -4.09 6.47 -7.60
CA ALA A 91 -3.01 5.49 -7.73
C ALA A 91 -2.63 4.87 -6.38
N ALA A 92 -2.45 5.66 -5.32
CA ALA A 92 -2.15 5.14 -3.98
C ALA A 92 -3.23 4.17 -3.47
N ARG A 93 -4.51 4.38 -3.82
CA ARG A 93 -5.58 3.45 -3.43
C ARG A 93 -5.52 2.15 -4.24
N GLU A 94 -5.19 2.21 -5.53
CA GLU A 94 -5.01 1.02 -6.36
C GLU A 94 -3.86 0.15 -5.84
N GLU A 95 -2.74 0.75 -5.42
CA GLU A 95 -1.64 0.02 -4.78
C GLU A 95 -2.04 -0.59 -3.43
N GLY A 96 -3.03 -0.01 -2.74
CA GLY A 96 -3.62 -0.60 -1.53
C GLY A 96 -4.30 -1.95 -1.81
N ASP A 97 -4.94 -2.12 -2.97
CA ASP A 97 -5.49 -3.40 -3.40
C ASP A 97 -4.38 -4.42 -3.65
N HIS A 98 -3.34 -4.00 -4.37
CA HIS A 98 -2.16 -4.83 -4.66
C HIS A 98 -1.45 -5.26 -3.38
N LEU A 99 -1.32 -4.35 -2.42
CA LEU A 99 -0.74 -4.60 -1.11
C LEU A 99 -1.49 -5.70 -0.35
N ALA A 100 -2.83 -5.67 -0.39
CA ALA A 100 -3.66 -6.69 0.24
C ALA A 100 -3.48 -8.05 -0.45
N TRP A 101 -3.43 -8.09 -1.78
CA TRP A 101 -3.23 -9.35 -2.53
C TRP A 101 -1.84 -9.96 -2.33
N THR A 102 -0.79 -9.14 -2.37
CA THR A 102 0.58 -9.61 -2.11
C THR A 102 0.76 -10.11 -0.68
N ARG A 103 0.10 -9.46 0.29
CA ARG A 103 0.05 -9.94 1.68
C ARG A 103 -0.62 -11.30 1.78
N GLU A 104 -1.75 -11.48 1.09
CA GLU A 104 -2.46 -12.75 1.08
C GLU A 104 -1.61 -13.86 0.45
N ARG A 105 -0.93 -13.60 -0.68
CA ARG A 105 0.01 -14.57 -1.25
C ARG A 105 1.18 -14.88 -0.33
N LEU A 106 1.71 -13.92 0.42
CA LEU A 106 2.73 -14.22 1.44
C LEU A 106 2.19 -15.19 2.50
N ARG A 107 0.95 -14.98 2.96
CA ARG A 107 0.28 -15.86 3.93
C ARG A 107 0.12 -17.27 3.38
N GLU A 108 -0.35 -17.42 2.14
CA GLU A 108 -0.52 -18.72 1.47
C GLU A 108 0.84 -19.43 1.29
N LEU A 109 1.91 -18.69 0.99
CA LEU A 109 3.26 -19.23 0.89
C LEU A 109 3.89 -19.59 2.24
N GLY A 110 3.25 -19.26 3.37
CA GLY A 110 3.78 -19.50 4.72
C GLY A 110 4.88 -18.50 5.12
N ALA A 111 4.86 -17.30 4.55
CA ALA A 111 5.88 -16.28 4.72
C ALA A 111 5.31 -14.99 5.34
N ARG A 112 6.20 -14.22 5.96
CA ARG A 112 5.87 -12.92 6.55
C ARG A 112 6.25 -11.74 5.65
N PRO A 113 5.61 -10.58 5.79
CA PRO A 113 6.10 -9.30 5.25
C PRO A 113 7.50 -8.94 5.75
N SER A 114 8.14 -7.96 5.10
CA SER A 114 9.43 -7.43 5.53
C SER A 114 9.30 -6.65 6.85
N LEU A 115 10.25 -6.85 7.76
CA LEU A 115 10.33 -6.06 9.00
C LEU A 115 10.75 -4.61 8.76
N LEU A 116 11.36 -4.34 7.60
CA LEU A 116 11.85 -3.02 7.22
C LEU A 116 10.76 -2.17 6.55
N ASN A 117 9.51 -2.65 6.47
CA ASN A 117 8.38 -1.92 5.89
C ASN A 117 8.24 -0.48 6.41
N PRO A 118 8.41 -0.17 7.72
CA PRO A 118 8.36 1.22 8.19
C PRO A 118 9.46 2.11 7.59
N LEU A 119 10.67 1.57 7.43
CA LEU A 119 11.78 2.29 6.80
C LEU A 119 11.50 2.55 5.32
N TRP A 120 11.02 1.52 4.60
CA TRP A 120 10.68 1.63 3.18
C TRP A 120 9.54 2.62 2.92
N TYR A 121 8.47 2.53 3.71
CA TYR A 121 7.34 3.47 3.63
C TYR A 121 7.80 4.90 3.89
N GLY A 122 8.54 5.14 4.98
CA GLY A 122 9.04 6.48 5.32
C GLY A 122 9.97 7.05 4.25
N GLY A 123 10.88 6.23 3.72
CA GLY A 123 11.79 6.64 2.65
C GLY A 123 11.05 7.01 1.36
N ALA A 124 10.11 6.17 0.92
CA ALA A 124 9.33 6.43 -0.29
C ALA A 124 8.42 7.66 -0.14
N LEU A 125 7.78 7.84 1.03
CA LEU A 125 6.97 9.02 1.32
C LEU A 125 7.77 10.32 1.26
N LEU A 126 9.02 10.31 1.75
CA LEU A 126 9.89 11.50 1.72
C LEU A 126 10.44 11.83 0.32
N LEU A 127 10.53 10.83 -0.56
CA LEU A 127 11.00 11.01 -1.93
C LEU A 127 9.90 11.49 -2.88
N GLY A 128 8.62 11.32 -2.51
CA GLY A 128 7.47 11.80 -3.27
C GLY A 128 7.08 13.23 -2.92
#